data_AF-A0A925BCS1-F1
#
_entry.id   AF-A0A925BCS1-F1
#
_cell.length_a   1.000
_cell.length_b   1.000
_cell.length_c   1.000
_cell.angle_alpha   90.00
_cell.angle_beta   90.00
_cell.angle_gamma   90.00
#
_symmetry.space_group_name_H-M   'P 1'
#
loop_
_entity.id
_entity.type
_entity.pdbx_description
1 polymer ?
#
loop_
_entity_poly.entity_id
_entity_poly.type
_entity_poly.pdbx_seq_one_letter_code
_entity_poly.pdbx_strand_id
1 'polypeptide(L)'
;MTATAENMTYGDLFRLLRDTGFAEQTSERGITFRHPSEALLPFSPVAEAELIRLYHLVATRATLNDYDILPADSFDIRLIRLEQGGRVPA
;
A
#
# COMPACT_ATOMS: atom_id res chain seq x y z
N MET A 1 7.52 -14.09 -9.62
CA MET A 1 7.16 -14.67 -8.31
C MET A 1 6.06 -13.80 -7.75
N THR A 2 4.86 -14.34 -7.53
CA THR A 2 3.75 -13.58 -6.96
C THR A 2 3.90 -13.63 -5.45
N ALA A 3 4.17 -12.49 -4.80
CA ALA A 3 4.18 -12.43 -3.34
C ALA A 3 2.80 -12.82 -2.82
N THR A 4 2.71 -13.88 -2.04
CA THR A 4 1.48 -14.31 -1.37
C THR A 4 1.37 -13.47 -0.10
N ALA A 5 0.58 -12.40 -0.15
CA ALA A 5 0.41 -11.47 0.96
C ALA A 5 -0.39 -12.06 2.15
N GLU A 6 -0.22 -13.34 2.44
CA GLU A 6 -1.00 -14.11 3.42
C GLU A 6 -0.87 -13.56 4.85
N ASN A 7 0.21 -12.82 5.13
CA ASN A 7 0.49 -12.26 6.45
C ASN A 7 0.60 -10.73 6.49
N MET A 8 0.31 -10.03 5.37
CA MET A 8 0.44 -8.57 5.35
C MET A 8 -0.79 -7.88 5.93
N THR A 9 -0.57 -6.85 6.73
CA THR A 9 -1.65 -6.06 7.32
C THR A 9 -1.83 -4.70 6.64
N TYR A 10 -2.99 -4.06 6.82
CA TYR A 10 -3.20 -2.71 6.30
C TYR A 10 -2.15 -1.71 6.81
N GLY A 11 -1.62 -1.90 8.02
CA GLY A 11 -0.52 -1.11 8.56
C GLY A 11 0.75 -1.17 7.69
N ASP A 12 1.10 -2.35 7.16
CA ASP A 12 2.24 -2.49 6.25
C ASP A 12 2.00 -1.76 4.92
N LEU A 13 0.78 -1.87 4.37
CA LEU A 13 0.41 -1.16 3.15
C LEU A 13 0.43 0.36 3.37
N PHE A 14 -0.13 0.83 4.47
CA PHE A 14 -0.20 2.25 4.79
C PHE A 14 1.19 2.83 5.03
N ARG A 15 2.09 2.07 5.67
CA ARG A 15 3.51 2.42 5.75
C ARG A 15 4.12 2.56 4.36
N LEU A 16 3.94 1.58 3.48
CA LEU A 16 4.44 1.64 2.11
C LEU A 16 3.91 2.89 1.36
N LEU A 17 2.61 3.20 1.48
CA LEU A 17 2.01 4.38 0.85
C LEU A 17 2.59 5.69 1.39
N ARG A 18 2.80 5.80 2.70
CA ARG A 18 3.46 6.96 3.31
C ARG A 18 4.91 7.10 2.84
N ASP A 19 5.64 5.99 2.74
CA ASP A 19 7.01 5.95 2.21
C ASP A 19 7.10 6.34 0.72
N THR A 20 6.02 6.15 -0.06
CA THR A 20 5.92 6.61 -1.45
C THR A 20 5.32 8.01 -1.59
N GLY A 21 5.19 8.75 -0.49
CA GLY A 21 4.78 10.16 -0.51
C GLY A 21 3.28 10.42 -0.45
N PHE A 22 2.45 9.41 -0.17
CA PHE A 22 1.03 9.66 0.08
C PHE A 22 0.81 10.27 1.46
N ALA A 23 -0.08 11.25 1.52
CA ALA A 23 -0.63 11.78 2.75
C ALA A 23 -1.93 11.07 3.11
N GLU A 24 -2.07 10.66 4.36
CA GLU A 24 -3.26 10.00 4.89
C GLU A 24 -4.31 11.02 5.34
N GLN A 25 -5.56 10.83 4.93
CA GLN A 25 -6.71 11.58 5.40
C GLN A 25 -7.77 10.63 5.96
N THR A 26 -8.02 10.70 7.26
CA THR A 26 -9.02 9.88 7.96
C THR A 26 -10.36 10.62 8.07
N SER A 27 -11.47 9.90 7.91
CA SER A 27 -12.83 10.39 8.12
C SER A 27 -13.73 9.27 8.65
N GLU A 28 -14.97 9.58 9.00
CA GLU A 28 -15.98 8.57 9.38
C GLU A 28 -16.26 7.55 8.26
N ARG A 29 -15.97 7.90 7.00
CA ARG A 29 -16.16 7.03 5.84
C ARG A 29 -14.98 6.10 5.58
N GLY A 30 -13.89 6.23 6.35
CA GLY A 30 -12.66 5.47 6.18
C GLY A 30 -11.45 6.36 5.94
N ILE A 31 -10.42 5.78 5.33
CA ILE A 31 -9.13 6.40 5.10
C ILE A 31 -8.98 6.69 3.61
N THR A 32 -8.42 7.83 3.24
CA THR A 32 -8.04 8.13 1.86
C THR A 32 -6.60 8.58 1.83
N PHE A 33 -5.77 7.88 1.06
CA PHE A 33 -4.41 8.31 0.78
C PHE A 33 -4.41 9.19 -0.48
N ARG A 34 -3.79 10.37 -0.38
CA ARG A 34 -3.65 11.34 -1.48
C ARG A 34 -2.18 11.54 -1.82
N HIS A 35 -1.83 11.52 -3.11
CA HIS A 35 -0.47 11.80 -3.58
C HIS A 35 -0.43 13.10 -4.40
N PRO A 36 0.70 13.84 -4.44
CA PRO A 36 0.86 15.04 -5.30
C PRO A 36 0.70 14.79 -6.80
N SER A 37 0.75 13.55 -7.27
CA SER A 37 0.45 13.18 -8.67
C SER A 37 -1.05 13.06 -8.95
N GLU A 38 -1.91 13.49 -8.02
CA GLU A 38 -3.37 13.34 -8.04
C GLU A 38 -3.87 11.89 -7.88
N ALA A 39 -2.97 10.93 -7.58
CA ALA A 39 -3.38 9.56 -7.25
C ALA A 39 -4.14 9.51 -5.91
N LEU A 40 -5.24 8.75 -5.90
CA LEU A 40 -6.13 8.58 -4.75
C LEU A 40 -6.37 7.11 -4.46
N LEU A 41 -6.20 6.72 -3.20
CA LEU A 41 -6.49 5.37 -2.71
C LEU A 41 -7.45 5.43 -1.51
N PRO A 42 -8.76 5.23 -1.74
CA PRO A 42 -9.74 5.14 -0.68
C PRO A 42 -9.80 3.72 -0.09
N PHE A 43 -9.88 3.65 1.23
CA PHE A 43 -10.09 2.42 2.00
C PHE A 43 -11.29 2.62 2.93
N SER A 44 -12.18 1.63 2.98
CA SER A 44 -13.21 1.57 4.02
C SER A 44 -12.58 1.59 5.42
N PRO A 45 -13.34 1.87 6.50
CA PRO A 45 -12.82 1.76 7.85
C PRO A 45 -12.26 0.35 8.09
N VAL A 46 -10.95 0.26 8.31
CA VAL A 46 -10.19 -0.97 8.57
C VAL A 46 -9.15 -0.69 9.64
N ALA A 47 -8.89 -1.65 10.52
CA ALA A 47 -7.80 -1.53 11.49
C ALA A 47 -6.46 -1.89 10.84
N GLU A 48 -5.39 -1.20 11.24
CA GLU A 48 -4.04 -1.45 10.70
C GLU A 48 -3.54 -2.89 10.96
N ALA A 49 -4.05 -3.56 11.99
CA ALA A 49 -3.71 -4.94 12.32
C ALA A 49 -4.47 -5.99 11.48
N GLU A 50 -5.50 -5.58 10.72
CA GLU A 50 -6.24 -6.49 9.84
C GLU A 50 -5.42 -6.89 8.61
N LEU A 51 -5.56 -8.14 8.18
CA LEU A 51 -4.93 -8.62 6.95
C LEU A 51 -5.47 -7.88 5.73
N ILE A 52 -4.56 -7.49 4.83
CA ILE A 52 -4.93 -6.81 3.60
C ILE A 52 -5.69 -7.79 2.71
N ARG A 53 -6.79 -7.30 2.14
CA ARG A 53 -7.52 -8.06 1.11
C ARG A 53 -6.77 -8.00 -0.21
N LEU A 54 -6.64 -9.14 -0.89
CA LEU A 54 -5.88 -9.25 -2.15
C LEU A 54 -6.26 -8.19 -3.19
N TYR A 55 -7.56 -7.87 -3.33
CA TYR A 55 -8.00 -6.87 -4.31
C TYR A 55 -7.51 -5.46 -3.99
N HIS A 56 -7.30 -5.09 -2.72
CA HIS A 56 -6.71 -3.81 -2.35
C HIS A 56 -5.22 -3.74 -2.71
N LEU A 57 -4.49 -4.85 -2.61
CA LEU A 57 -3.10 -4.92 -3.07
C LEU A 57 -3.02 -4.77 -4.59
N VAL A 58 -3.87 -5.49 -5.32
CA VAL A 58 -3.91 -5.39 -6.79
C VAL A 58 -4.27 -3.98 -7.23
N ALA A 59 -5.28 -3.35 -6.61
CA ALA A 59 -5.68 -1.98 -6.90
C ALA A 59 -4.55 -0.99 -6.59
N THR A 60 -3.91 -1.12 -5.42
CA THR A 60 -2.79 -0.25 -5.04
C THR A 60 -1.62 -0.39 -5.99
N ARG A 61 -1.24 -1.63 -6.35
CA ARG A 61 -0.17 -1.92 -7.32
C ARG A 61 -0.44 -1.26 -8.67
N ALA A 62 -1.67 -1.38 -9.17
CA ALA A 62 -2.08 -0.75 -10.42
C ALA A 62 -2.00 0.78 -10.33
N THR A 63 -2.59 1.38 -9.30
CA THR A 63 -2.57 2.84 -9.11
C THR A 63 -1.15 3.39 -8.99
N LEU A 64 -0.26 2.75 -8.23
CA LEU A 64 1.12 3.22 -8.11
C LEU A 64 1.88 3.15 -9.43
N ASN A 65 1.61 2.13 -10.24
CA ASN A 65 2.24 1.96 -11.54
C ASN A 65 1.66 2.94 -12.58
N ASP A 66 0.34 3.12 -12.62
CA ASP A 66 -0.35 3.97 -13.60
C ASP A 66 -0.04 5.46 -13.43
N TYR A 67 0.33 5.87 -12.22
CA TYR A 67 0.72 7.24 -11.89
C TYR A 67 2.25 7.43 -11.82
N ASP A 68 3.04 6.47 -12.29
CA ASP A 68 4.50 6.48 -12.27
C ASP A 68 5.12 6.74 -10.87
N ILE A 69 4.42 6.36 -9.79
CA ILE A 69 4.87 6.55 -8.40
C ILE A 69 5.81 5.41 -8.00
N LEU A 70 5.41 4.18 -8.29
CA LEU A 70 6.22 2.99 -8.02
C LEU A 70 5.93 1.93 -9.08
N PRO A 71 6.93 1.52 -9.89
CA PRO A 71 6.74 0.47 -10.88
C PRO A 71 6.27 -0.84 -10.25
N ALA A 72 5.47 -1.59 -11.00
CA ALA A 72 4.83 -2.81 -10.51
C ALA A 72 5.82 -3.84 -9.94
N ASP A 73 6.96 -4.04 -10.60
CA ASP A 73 8.01 -4.97 -10.14
C ASP A 73 8.68 -4.49 -8.84
N SER A 74 8.82 -3.17 -8.67
CA SER A 74 9.38 -2.58 -7.45
C SER A 74 8.42 -2.70 -6.27
N PHE A 75 7.12 -2.60 -6.53
CA PHE A 75 6.08 -2.87 -5.54
C PHE A 75 6.15 -4.32 -5.05
N ASP A 76 6.23 -5.28 -5.98
CA ASP A 76 6.31 -6.71 -5.65
C ASP A 76 7.56 -7.03 -4.82
N ILE A 77 8.72 -6.42 -5.14
CA ILE A 77 9.96 -6.57 -4.35
C ILE A 77 9.78 -5.98 -2.94
N ARG A 78 9.14 -4.81 -2.81
CA ARG A 78 8.89 -4.18 -1.51
C ARG A 78 7.94 -5.01 -0.66
N LEU A 79 6.88 -5.59 -1.24
CA LEU A 79 5.97 -6.51 -0.57
C LEU A 79 6.72 -7.70 0.04
N ILE A 80 7.57 -8.38 -0.75
CA ILE A 80 8.35 -9.52 -0.27
C ILE A 80 9.25 -9.15 0.91
N ARG A 81 9.87 -7.96 0.89
CA ARG A 81 10.73 -7.49 1.99
C ARG A 81 9.93 -7.20 3.26
N LEU A 82 8.75 -6.61 3.13
CA LEU A 82 7.86 -6.33 4.26
C LEU A 82 7.41 -7.63 4.93
N GLU A 83 7.02 -8.63 4.14
CA GLU A 83 6.65 -9.97 4.62
C GLU A 83 7.79 -10.65 5.39
N GLN A 84 9.03 -10.46 4.95
CA GLN A 84 10.22 -11.02 5.60
C GLN A 84 10.69 -10.25 6.84
N GLY A 85 9.94 -9.23 7.30
CA GLY A 85 10.34 -8.38 8.44
C GLY A 85 11.50 -7.43 8.13
N GLY A 86 11.85 -7.26 6.86
CA GLY A 86 12.94 -6.40 6.40
C GLY A 86 12.54 -4.93 6.44
N ARG A 87 13.25 -4.14 7.25
CA ARG A 87 13.20 -2.67 7.20
C ARG A 87 13.82 -2.23 5.86
N VAL A 88 13.03 -1.65 4.96
CA VAL A 88 13.54 -1.06 3.71
C VAL A 88 14.36 0.19 4.08
N PRO A 89 15.66 0.29 3.73
CA PRO A 89 16.40 1.53 3.92
C PRO A 89 15.84 2.60 2.98
N ALA A 90 15.71 3.82 3.51
CA ALA A 90 15.24 5.02 2.82
C ALA A 90 16.12 5.38 1.62
#